data_AF-A0A6N2M0N2-F1
#
_entry.id   AF-A0A6N2M0N2-F1
#
_cell.length_a   1.000
_cell.length_b   1.000
_cell.length_c   1.000
_cell.angle_alpha   90.00
_cell.angle_beta   90.00
_cell.angle_gamma   90.00
#
_symmetry.space_group_name_H-M   'P 1'
#
loop_
_entity.id
_entity.type
_entity.pdbx_description
1 polymer ?
#
loop_
_entity_poly.entity_id
_entity_poly.type
_entity_poly.pdbx_seq_one_letter_code
_entity_poly.pdbx_strand_id
1 'polypeptide(L)'
;MRSSFEDREAVPYTEPVQEKITQGVDQGLHLLHLLLACAEALGCRDTRLAETMLGQIWPSVSPWGDSLQRVSYCFATGLKCRLSHLNNVNANGTFTNSGAMDRSLIIREEKMEAFHLLHQTTPYIAFGFLAANEAICQAAQEKDTLHIIDLGMEHALQWPSLMRALASRPEGPPKLRITGLTDEHNLFRA
;
A
#
# COMPACT_ATOMS: atom_id res chain seq x y z
N MET A 1 -61.82 42.59 -7.06
CA MET A 1 -60.40 42.95 -7.24
C MET A 1 -59.64 42.43 -6.01
N ARG A 2 -59.18 41.17 -6.07
CA ARG A 2 -58.42 40.52 -4.98
C ARG A 2 -57.02 40.24 -5.51
N SER A 3 -56.03 40.74 -4.79
CA SER A 3 -54.60 40.56 -4.99
C SER A 3 -54.10 39.38 -4.17
N SER A 4 -52.99 38.81 -4.64
CA SER A 4 -51.96 38.08 -3.88
C SER A 4 -52.25 36.62 -3.52
N PHE A 5 -51.51 35.68 -4.12
CA PHE A 5 -50.23 35.22 -3.58
C PHE A 5 -49.58 34.28 -4.61
N GLU A 6 -48.38 34.62 -5.05
CA GLU A 6 -47.53 33.71 -5.84
C GLU A 6 -47.01 32.61 -4.90
N ASP A 7 -47.26 31.35 -5.28
CA ASP A 7 -46.58 30.20 -4.70
C ASP A 7 -45.09 30.29 -5.03
N ARG A 8 -44.28 30.72 -4.06
CA ARG A 8 -42.82 30.55 -4.11
C ARG A 8 -42.51 29.12 -3.69
N GLU A 9 -42.28 28.25 -4.67
CA GLU A 9 -41.58 26.98 -4.42
C GLU A 9 -40.23 27.28 -3.75
N ALA A 10 -40.03 26.74 -2.55
CA ALA A 10 -38.78 26.85 -1.82
C ALA A 10 -37.70 26.05 -2.58
N VAL A 11 -36.71 26.76 -3.12
CA VAL A 11 -35.50 26.15 -3.68
C VAL A 11 -34.77 25.42 -2.55
N PRO A 12 -34.42 24.12 -2.69
CA PRO A 12 -33.70 23.40 -1.66
C PRO A 12 -32.35 24.08 -1.41
N TYR A 13 -32.11 24.44 -0.14
CA TYR A 13 -30.82 24.98 0.30
C TYR A 13 -29.73 23.96 -0.02
N THR A 14 -28.90 24.29 -1.00
CA THR A 14 -27.66 23.58 -1.28
C THR A 14 -26.63 24.15 -0.33
N GLU A 15 -26.21 23.38 0.66
CA GLU A 15 -25.12 23.77 1.57
C GLU A 15 -23.90 24.25 0.77
N PRO A 16 -23.27 25.37 1.17
CA PRO A 16 -22.14 25.92 0.46
C PRO A 16 -20.96 24.93 0.47
N VAL A 17 -20.35 24.73 -0.70
CA VAL A 17 -19.21 23.81 -0.93
C VAL A 17 -18.08 24.02 0.09
N GLN A 18 -17.90 25.24 0.60
CA GLN A 18 -16.88 25.60 1.58
C GLN A 18 -17.11 24.99 2.98
N GLU A 19 -18.36 24.87 3.44
CA GLU A 19 -18.68 24.26 4.73
C GLU A 19 -18.46 22.75 4.69
N LYS A 20 -18.82 22.10 3.57
CA LYS A 20 -18.56 20.66 3.34
C LYS A 20 -17.06 20.33 3.31
N ILE A 21 -16.23 21.20 2.72
CA ILE A 21 -14.78 21.01 2.70
C ILE A 21 -14.21 21.11 4.13
N THR A 22 -14.64 22.10 4.90
CA THR A 22 -14.15 22.33 6.27
C THR A 22 -14.54 21.17 7.20
N GLN A 23 -15.80 20.72 7.14
CA GLN A 23 -16.27 19.55 7.88
C GLN A 23 -15.51 18.28 7.50
N GLY A 24 -15.21 18.07 6.21
CA GLY A 24 -14.42 16.93 5.76
C GLY A 24 -12.97 16.94 6.28
N VAL A 25 -12.35 18.11 6.36
CA VAL A 25 -11.00 18.29 6.93
C VAL A 25 -11.00 17.98 8.42
N ASP A 26 -11.98 18.49 9.17
CA ASP A 26 -12.09 18.26 10.62
C ASP A 26 -12.36 16.79 10.94
N GLN A 27 -13.23 16.13 10.17
CA GLN A 27 -13.47 14.69 10.26
C GLN A 27 -12.22 13.88 9.96
N GLY A 28 -11.46 14.29 8.94
CA GLY A 28 -10.21 13.64 8.58
C GLY A 28 -9.14 13.75 9.66
N LEU A 29 -8.97 14.94 10.24
CA LEU A 29 -8.04 15.17 11.34
C LEU A 29 -8.44 14.39 12.59
N HIS A 30 -9.75 14.34 12.89
CA HIS A 30 -10.26 13.52 13.99
C HIS A 30 -9.95 12.03 13.81
N LEU A 31 -10.20 11.49 12.62
CA LEU A 31 -9.90 10.10 12.28
C LEU A 31 -8.40 9.79 12.43
N LEU A 32 -7.53 10.69 11.99
CA LEU A 32 -6.08 10.56 12.17
C LEU A 32 -5.69 10.50 13.66
N HIS A 33 -6.25 11.38 14.49
CA HIS A 33 -6.00 11.35 15.93
C HIS A 33 -6.48 10.05 16.59
N LEU A 34 -7.65 9.55 16.19
CA LEU A 34 -8.14 8.25 16.68
C LEU A 34 -7.21 7.09 16.31
N LEU A 35 -6.71 7.06 15.07
CA LEU A 35 -5.74 6.04 14.63
C LEU A 35 -4.44 6.09 15.44
N LEU A 36 -3.91 7.30 15.69
CA LEU A 36 -2.70 7.50 16.50
C LEU A 36 -2.91 7.06 17.95
N ALA A 37 -4.01 7.49 18.57
CA ALA A 37 -4.35 7.10 19.94
C ALA A 37 -4.55 5.59 20.08
N CYS A 38 -5.18 4.94 19.08
CA CYS A 38 -5.33 3.50 19.04
C CYS A 38 -3.97 2.79 18.94
N ALA A 39 -3.06 3.30 18.11
CA ALA A 39 -1.71 2.76 17.99
C ALA A 39 -0.91 2.90 19.29
N GLU A 40 -1.06 4.03 19.99
CA GLU A 40 -0.45 4.27 21.30
C GLU A 40 -1.00 3.30 22.36
N ALA A 41 -2.34 3.14 22.44
CA ALA A 41 -2.97 2.18 23.35
C ALA A 41 -2.44 0.75 23.14
N LEU A 42 -2.30 0.32 21.87
CA LEU A 42 -1.68 -0.97 21.55
C LEU A 42 -0.19 -1.05 21.94
N GLY A 43 0.55 0.06 21.83
CA GLY A 43 1.93 0.17 22.30
C GLY A 43 2.05 0.00 23.80
N CYS A 44 1.13 0.59 24.56
CA CYS A 44 1.00 0.48 26.01
C CYS A 44 0.34 -0.83 26.48
N ARG A 45 -0.05 -1.71 25.55
CA ARG A 45 -0.79 -2.97 25.82
C ARG A 45 -2.15 -2.76 26.51
N ASP A 46 -2.74 -1.57 26.40
CA ASP A 46 -4.13 -1.34 26.79
C ASP A 46 -5.06 -1.82 25.66
N THR A 47 -5.27 -3.14 25.61
CA THR A 47 -6.04 -3.80 24.57
C THR A 47 -7.52 -3.42 24.60
N ARG A 48 -8.05 -3.08 25.77
CA ARG A 48 -9.45 -2.66 25.95
C ARG A 48 -9.69 -1.25 25.40
N LEU A 49 -8.77 -0.31 25.68
CA LEU A 49 -8.84 1.03 25.09
C LEU A 49 -8.68 0.97 23.57
N ALA A 50 -7.73 0.17 23.07
CA ALA A 50 -7.54 -0.03 21.64
C ALA A 50 -8.79 -0.61 20.96
N GLU A 51 -9.45 -1.60 21.56
CA GLU A 51 -10.70 -2.17 21.04
C GLU A 51 -11.82 -1.13 20.97
N THR A 52 -11.94 -0.30 22.00
CA THR A 52 -12.92 0.81 22.05
C THR A 52 -12.65 1.83 20.93
N MET A 53 -11.40 2.23 20.73
CA MET A 53 -11.01 3.17 19.68
C MET A 53 -11.22 2.58 18.28
N LEU A 54 -10.90 1.30 18.06
CA LEU A 54 -11.21 0.61 16.80
C LEU A 54 -12.72 0.62 16.51
N GLY A 55 -13.56 0.44 17.54
CA GLY A 55 -15.02 0.57 17.41
C GLY A 55 -15.46 1.95 16.93
N GLN A 56 -14.74 3.02 17.28
CA GLN A 56 -14.99 4.39 16.81
C GLN A 56 -14.44 4.66 15.41
N ILE A 57 -13.33 4.00 15.04
CA ILE A 57 -12.68 4.16 13.74
C ILE A 57 -13.50 3.50 12.62
N TRP A 58 -14.05 2.30 12.86
CA TRP A 58 -14.68 1.49 11.80
C TRP A 58 -15.81 2.19 11.03
N PRO A 59 -16.72 2.96 11.68
CA PRO A 59 -17.75 3.71 10.97
C PRO A 59 -17.24 4.79 10.01
N SER A 60 -16.00 5.27 10.20
CA SER A 60 -15.43 6.41 9.46
C SER A 60 -14.49 6.00 8.32
N VAL A 61 -14.14 4.71 8.21
CA VAL A 61 -13.21 4.19 7.19
C VAL A 61 -13.95 3.42 6.09
N SER A 62 -13.41 3.46 4.87
CA SER A 62 -13.98 2.73 3.73
C SER A 62 -12.90 2.43 2.69
N PRO A 63 -12.81 1.20 2.15
CA PRO A 63 -11.87 0.88 1.08
C PRO A 63 -12.29 1.47 -0.28
N TRP A 64 -13.54 1.91 -0.43
CA TRP A 64 -14.05 2.60 -1.62
C TRP A 64 -14.28 4.10 -1.40
N GLY A 65 -13.87 4.63 -0.25
CA GLY A 65 -13.99 6.02 0.11
C GLY A 65 -12.93 6.92 -0.53
N ASP A 66 -12.80 8.13 0.01
CA ASP A 66 -11.74 9.05 -0.37
C ASP A 66 -10.33 8.53 0.03
N SER A 67 -9.29 9.28 -0.36
CA SER A 67 -7.90 8.88 -0.10
C SER A 67 -7.60 8.65 1.39
N LEU A 68 -8.15 9.48 2.29
CA LEU A 68 -7.92 9.38 3.73
C LEU A 68 -8.67 8.18 4.31
N GLN A 69 -9.91 7.96 3.89
CA GLN A 69 -10.69 6.79 4.31
C GLN A 69 -10.03 5.48 3.91
N ARG A 70 -9.46 5.41 2.69
CA ARG A 70 -8.76 4.20 2.21
C ARG A 70 -7.47 3.93 2.99
N VAL A 71 -6.65 4.95 3.22
CA VAL A 71 -5.44 4.82 4.04
C VAL A 71 -5.81 4.41 5.45
N SER A 72 -6.80 5.07 6.04
CA SER A 72 -7.28 4.80 7.40
C SER A 72 -7.86 3.38 7.53
N TYR A 73 -8.54 2.86 6.50
CA TYR A 73 -9.02 1.48 6.45
C TYR A 73 -7.86 0.47 6.54
N CYS A 74 -6.78 0.70 5.78
CA CYS A 74 -5.58 -0.13 5.83
C CYS A 74 -4.93 -0.12 7.22
N PHE A 75 -4.80 1.06 7.84
CA PHE A 75 -4.29 1.18 9.22
C PHE A 75 -5.19 0.49 10.24
N ALA A 76 -6.51 0.71 10.18
CA ALA A 76 -7.48 0.07 11.07
C ALA A 76 -7.42 -1.46 10.98
N THR A 77 -7.27 -1.99 9.76
CA THR A 77 -7.07 -3.44 9.52
C THR A 77 -5.78 -3.93 10.17
N GLY A 78 -4.66 -3.23 9.98
CA GLY A 78 -3.38 -3.57 10.60
C GLY A 78 -3.41 -3.51 12.13
N LEU A 79 -4.04 -2.49 12.70
CA LEU A 79 -4.21 -2.31 14.15
C LEU A 79 -5.09 -3.43 14.74
N LYS A 80 -6.18 -3.81 14.07
CA LYS A 80 -7.03 -4.94 14.46
C LYS A 80 -6.26 -6.27 14.44
N CYS A 81 -5.44 -6.50 13.41
CA CYS A 81 -4.56 -7.67 13.36
C CYS A 81 -3.54 -7.67 14.50
N ARG A 82 -2.94 -6.52 14.83
CA ARG A 82 -2.02 -6.42 15.96
C ARG A 82 -2.72 -6.70 17.30
N LEU A 83 -3.92 -6.17 17.49
CA LEU A 83 -4.74 -6.42 18.67
C LEU A 83 -5.07 -7.91 18.83
N SER A 84 -5.48 -8.59 17.75
CA SER A 84 -5.77 -10.02 17.79
C SER A 84 -4.53 -10.84 18.17
N HIS A 85 -3.35 -10.47 17.67
CA HIS A 85 -2.10 -11.12 18.08
C HIS A 85 -1.79 -10.91 19.57
N LEU A 86 -2.00 -9.71 20.12
CA LEU A 86 -1.78 -9.43 21.54
C LEU A 86 -2.74 -10.22 22.45
N ASN A 87 -4.00 -10.35 22.04
CA ASN A 87 -5.00 -11.12 22.78
C ASN A 87 -4.76 -12.65 22.69
N ASN A 88 -4.00 -13.11 21.69
CA ASN A 88 -3.67 -14.51 21.44
C ASN A 88 -2.28 -14.94 21.93
N VAL A 89 -1.61 -14.10 22.74
CA VAL A 89 -0.35 -14.46 23.42
C VAL A 89 -0.68 -15.28 24.67
N ASN A 90 -0.29 -16.56 24.69
CA ASN A 90 -0.38 -17.38 25.90
C ASN A 90 0.60 -16.88 26.97
N ALA A 91 0.38 -17.24 28.24
CA ALA A 91 1.26 -16.87 29.37
C ALA A 91 2.75 -17.23 29.19
N ASN A 92 3.06 -18.13 28.24
CA ASN A 92 4.42 -18.57 27.89
C ASN A 92 5.06 -17.76 26.75
N GLY A 93 4.43 -16.66 26.31
CA GLY A 93 4.93 -15.81 25.22
C GLY A 93 4.80 -16.41 23.82
N THR A 94 4.11 -17.55 23.68
CA THR A 94 3.86 -18.20 22.39
C THR A 94 2.56 -17.68 21.76
N PHE A 95 2.65 -17.29 20.49
CA PHE A 95 1.47 -16.92 19.70
C PHE A 95 0.71 -18.18 19.33
N THR A 96 -0.58 -18.25 19.65
CA THR A 96 -1.43 -19.27 19.04
C THR A 96 -1.64 -18.89 17.56
N ASN A 97 -1.27 -19.76 16.63
CA ASN A 97 -1.51 -19.59 15.19
C ASN A 97 -3.02 -19.61 14.82
N SER A 98 -3.91 -19.41 15.79
CA SER A 98 -5.37 -19.50 15.62
C SER A 98 -6.00 -18.23 15.02
N GLY A 99 -5.23 -17.16 14.85
CA GLY A 99 -5.75 -15.83 14.51
C GLY A 99 -5.16 -15.22 13.24
N ALA A 100 -4.54 -16.01 12.38
CA ALA A 100 -4.28 -15.56 11.02
C ALA A 100 -5.64 -15.40 10.33
N MET A 101 -6.27 -14.23 10.49
CA MET A 101 -7.35 -13.78 9.61
C MET A 101 -6.83 -13.96 8.20
N ASP A 102 -7.25 -15.04 7.54
CA ASP A 102 -7.34 -15.24 6.10
C ASP A 102 -6.23 -14.62 5.21
N ARG A 103 -5.03 -14.40 5.77
CA ARG A 103 -3.85 -13.90 5.04
C ARG A 103 -3.36 -14.94 4.03
N SER A 104 -3.90 -16.15 4.13
CA SER A 104 -3.67 -17.30 3.27
C SER A 104 -4.37 -17.19 1.92
N LEU A 105 -5.26 -16.22 1.68
CA LEU A 105 -6.03 -16.15 0.43
C LEU A 105 -5.61 -15.05 -0.54
N ILE A 106 -4.65 -14.18 -0.22
CA ILE A 106 -4.03 -13.38 -1.30
C ILE A 106 -3.25 -14.37 -2.15
N ILE A 107 -3.85 -14.78 -3.25
CA ILE A 107 -3.26 -15.73 -4.17
C ILE A 107 -2.06 -15.00 -4.79
N ARG A 108 -0.93 -15.69 -4.97
CA ARG A 108 0.31 -15.13 -5.55
C ARG A 108 0.02 -14.36 -6.84
N GLU A 109 -0.95 -14.85 -7.61
CA GLU A 109 -1.48 -14.26 -8.83
C GLU A 109 -2.12 -12.88 -8.60
N GLU A 110 -2.85 -12.67 -7.52
CA GLU A 110 -3.44 -11.36 -7.18
C GLU A 110 -2.37 -10.35 -6.76
N LYS A 111 -1.35 -10.78 -5.99
CA LYS A 111 -0.21 -9.93 -5.63
C LYS A 111 0.57 -9.52 -6.90
N MET A 112 0.79 -10.46 -7.80
CA MET A 112 1.41 -10.26 -9.11
C MET A 112 0.64 -9.24 -9.95
N GLU A 113 -0.68 -9.40 -10.05
CA GLU A 113 -1.54 -8.48 -10.80
C GLU A 113 -1.53 -7.07 -10.19
N ALA A 114 -1.62 -6.96 -8.87
CA ALA A 114 -1.55 -5.68 -8.17
C ALA A 114 -0.21 -4.96 -8.41
N PHE A 115 0.91 -5.70 -8.40
CA PHE A 115 2.23 -5.13 -8.71
C PHE A 115 2.32 -4.64 -10.15
N HIS A 116 1.85 -5.43 -11.11
CA HIS A 116 1.80 -5.03 -12.52
C HIS A 116 0.96 -3.76 -12.72
N LEU A 117 -0.22 -3.70 -12.09
CA LEU A 117 -1.08 -2.52 -12.16
C LEU A 117 -0.38 -1.30 -11.56
N LEU A 118 0.28 -1.44 -10.40
CA LEU A 118 1.03 -0.35 -9.78
C LEU A 118 2.16 0.17 -10.70
N HIS A 119 2.91 -0.74 -11.33
CA HIS A 119 3.97 -0.40 -12.27
C HIS A 119 3.43 0.30 -13.54
N GLN A 120 2.26 -0.09 -14.04
CA GLN A 120 1.65 0.50 -15.23
C GLN A 120 0.97 1.85 -14.97
N THR A 121 0.43 2.05 -13.77
CA THR A 121 -0.40 3.21 -13.43
C THR A 121 0.36 4.31 -12.69
N THR A 122 1.52 4.00 -12.10
CA THR A 122 2.30 4.96 -11.30
C THR A 122 3.77 4.95 -11.70
N PRO A 123 4.51 6.07 -11.49
CA PRO A 123 5.90 6.17 -11.90
C PRO A 123 6.88 5.53 -10.91
N TYR A 124 6.44 5.14 -9.71
CA TYR A 124 7.34 4.83 -8.59
C TYR A 124 8.30 3.66 -8.89
N ILE A 125 7.75 2.56 -9.41
CA ILE A 125 8.53 1.35 -9.72
C ILE A 125 9.44 1.59 -10.93
N ALA A 126 8.89 2.17 -11.99
CA ALA A 126 9.64 2.47 -13.21
C ALA A 126 10.78 3.48 -12.97
N PHE A 127 10.55 4.48 -12.10
CA PHE A 127 11.58 5.44 -11.69
C PHE A 127 12.74 4.73 -10.97
N GLY A 128 12.43 3.85 -10.02
CA GLY A 128 13.44 3.04 -9.34
C GLY A 128 14.27 2.20 -10.33
N PHE A 129 13.61 1.53 -11.28
CA PHE A 129 14.29 0.77 -12.33
C PHE A 129 15.17 1.63 -13.21
N LEU A 130 14.71 2.81 -13.64
CA LEU A 130 15.49 3.72 -14.47
C LEU A 130 16.74 4.19 -13.74
N ALA A 131 16.60 4.65 -12.49
CA ALA A 131 17.71 5.14 -11.68
C ALA A 131 18.75 4.03 -11.43
N ALA A 132 18.29 2.82 -11.08
CA ALA A 132 19.17 1.67 -10.87
C ALA A 132 19.87 1.26 -12.17
N ASN A 133 19.15 1.20 -13.29
CA ASN A 133 19.72 0.83 -14.58
C ASN A 133 20.77 1.83 -15.06
N GLU A 134 20.53 3.13 -14.87
CA GLU A 134 21.49 4.18 -15.19
C GLU A 134 22.78 4.02 -14.35
N ALA A 135 22.65 3.80 -13.04
CA ALA A 135 23.79 3.55 -12.17
C ALA A 135 24.57 2.28 -12.58
N ILE A 136 23.86 1.21 -12.96
CA ILE A 136 24.47 -0.03 -13.47
C ILE A 136 25.20 0.23 -14.80
N CYS A 137 24.58 0.96 -15.73
CA CYS A 137 25.19 1.32 -17.01
C CYS A 137 26.48 2.11 -16.83
N GLN A 138 26.49 3.09 -15.92
CA GLN A 138 27.69 3.85 -15.57
C GLN A 138 28.78 2.96 -14.97
N ALA A 139 28.44 2.08 -14.03
CA ALA A 139 29.39 1.15 -13.43
C ALA A 139 29.93 0.10 -14.43
N ALA A 140 29.15 -0.21 -15.47
CA ALA A 140 29.49 -1.17 -16.52
C ALA A 140 30.33 -0.56 -17.65
N GLN A 141 30.59 0.75 -17.65
CA GLN A 141 31.46 1.39 -18.66
C GLN A 141 32.82 0.70 -18.70
N GLU A 142 33.29 0.43 -19.92
CA GLU A 142 34.57 -0.25 -20.18
C GLU A 142 34.69 -1.65 -19.54
N LYS A 143 33.58 -2.27 -19.11
CA LYS A 143 33.55 -3.64 -18.62
C LYS A 143 33.03 -4.59 -19.70
N ASP A 144 33.80 -5.65 -19.95
CA ASP A 144 33.46 -6.72 -20.89
C ASP A 144 32.54 -7.78 -20.27
N THR A 145 32.45 -7.84 -18.94
CA THR A 145 31.61 -8.80 -18.21
C THR A 145 30.92 -8.11 -17.05
N LEU A 146 29.62 -8.35 -16.91
CA LEU A 146 28.78 -7.81 -15.85
C LEU A 146 28.00 -8.95 -15.18
N HIS A 147 28.09 -9.04 -13.86
CA HIS A 147 27.24 -9.94 -13.05
C HIS A 147 26.37 -9.12 -12.11
N ILE A 148 25.06 -9.22 -12.30
CA ILE A 148 24.05 -8.57 -11.47
C ILE A 148 23.44 -9.61 -10.53
N ILE A 149 23.30 -9.25 -9.25
CA ILE A 149 22.59 -10.03 -8.25
C ILE A 149 21.34 -9.24 -7.85
N ASP A 150 20.17 -9.72 -8.27
CA ASP A 150 18.86 -9.17 -7.93
C ASP A 150 18.35 -9.88 -6.68
N LEU A 151 18.25 -9.16 -5.56
CA LEU A 151 17.88 -9.72 -4.26
C LEU A 151 16.37 -9.88 -4.05
N GLY A 152 15.55 -9.46 -5.02
CA GLY A 152 14.09 -9.50 -4.92
C GLY A 152 13.44 -9.74 -6.27
N MET A 153 13.97 -10.67 -7.06
CA MET A 153 13.55 -10.92 -8.43
C MET A 153 12.16 -11.59 -8.48
N GLU A 154 11.09 -10.83 -8.24
CA GLU A 154 9.73 -11.39 -8.33
C GLU A 154 9.20 -11.38 -9.78
N HIS A 155 9.51 -10.36 -10.58
CA HIS A 155 8.84 -10.12 -11.88
C HIS A 155 9.78 -9.84 -13.07
N ALA A 156 11.09 -9.74 -12.82
CA ALA A 156 12.12 -9.45 -13.83
C ALA A 156 11.86 -8.21 -14.75
N LEU A 157 10.92 -7.32 -14.39
CA LEU A 157 10.49 -6.19 -15.23
C LEU A 157 11.59 -5.15 -15.51
N GLN A 158 12.57 -5.03 -14.61
CA GLN A 158 13.68 -4.10 -14.73
C GLN A 158 14.63 -4.46 -15.88
N TRP A 159 14.87 -5.75 -16.08
CA TRP A 159 16.02 -6.24 -16.84
C TRP A 159 15.91 -6.05 -18.36
N PRO A 160 14.74 -6.15 -19.00
CA PRO A 160 14.61 -5.90 -20.44
C PRO A 160 15.06 -4.50 -20.89
N SER A 161 14.81 -3.45 -20.10
CA SER A 161 15.27 -2.10 -20.43
C SER A 161 16.79 -1.95 -20.24
N LEU A 162 17.34 -2.53 -19.18
CA LEU A 162 18.79 -2.57 -18.96
C LEU A 162 19.53 -3.32 -20.06
N MET A 163 19.04 -4.50 -20.44
CA MET A 163 19.65 -5.32 -21.51
C MET A 163 19.71 -4.56 -22.83
N ARG A 164 18.66 -3.81 -23.16
CA ARG A 164 18.64 -2.94 -24.35
C ARG A 164 19.68 -1.82 -24.23
N ALA A 165 19.76 -1.15 -23.08
CA ALA A 165 20.75 -0.09 -22.86
C ALA A 165 22.19 -0.61 -22.95
N LEU A 166 22.48 -1.76 -22.33
CA LEU A 166 23.79 -2.41 -22.40
C LEU A 166 24.14 -2.88 -23.82
N ALA A 167 23.15 -3.33 -24.61
CA ALA A 167 23.37 -3.74 -25.99
C ALA A 167 23.66 -2.58 -26.94
N SER A 168 23.21 -1.37 -26.62
CA SER A 168 23.42 -0.16 -27.41
C SER A 168 24.69 0.61 -27.03
N ARG A 169 25.55 0.07 -26.16
CA ARG A 169 26.81 0.69 -25.76
C ARG A 169 27.77 0.86 -26.96
N PRO A 170 28.54 1.95 -27.04
CA PRO A 170 29.52 2.16 -28.12
C PRO A 170 30.60 1.06 -28.18
N GLU A 171 31.00 0.52 -27.02
CA GLU A 171 32.00 -0.56 -26.93
C GLU A 171 31.43 -1.93 -27.29
N GLY A 172 30.12 -2.03 -27.51
CA GLY A 172 29.39 -3.28 -27.70
C GLY A 172 28.81 -3.86 -26.40
N PRO A 173 27.95 -4.91 -26.53
CA PRO A 173 27.33 -5.56 -25.37
C PRO A 173 28.35 -6.31 -24.50
N PRO A 174 28.30 -6.17 -23.16
CA PRO A 174 29.09 -7.01 -22.28
C PRO A 174 28.52 -8.43 -22.20
N LYS A 175 29.34 -9.39 -21.75
CA LYS A 175 28.85 -10.67 -21.26
C LYS A 175 28.04 -10.45 -19.99
N LEU A 176 26.73 -10.60 -20.07
CA LEU A 176 25.81 -10.37 -18.96
C LEU A 176 25.43 -11.67 -18.27
N ARG A 177 25.51 -11.68 -16.93
CA ARG A 177 24.90 -12.68 -16.06
C ARG A 177 24.00 -11.98 -15.06
N ILE A 178 22.79 -12.48 -14.87
CA ILE A 178 21.86 -12.01 -13.83
C ILE A 178 21.51 -13.19 -12.95
N THR A 179 21.63 -13.04 -11.64
CA THR A 179 21.21 -14.01 -10.63
C THR A 179 20.08 -13.38 -9.83
N GLY A 180 18.89 -13.97 -9.89
CA GLY A 180 17.75 -13.56 -9.08
C GLY A 180 17.59 -14.42 -7.84
N LEU A 181 17.41 -13.77 -6.69
CA LEU A 181 16.92 -14.42 -5.47
C LEU A 181 15.41 -14.25 -5.42
N THR A 182 14.71 -15.36 -5.25
CA THR A 182 13.26 -15.42 -5.11
C THR A 182 12.94 -16.13 -3.80
N ASP A 183 11.82 -15.81 -3.18
CA ASP A 183 11.38 -16.42 -1.91
C ASP A 183 10.75 -17.82 -2.13
N GLU A 184 11.03 -18.46 -3.28
CA GLU A 184 10.41 -19.74 -3.62
C GLU A 184 11.14 -20.93 -2.98
N HIS A 185 10.54 -21.43 -1.91
CA HIS A 185 10.78 -22.77 -1.37
C HIS A 185 10.28 -23.93 -2.26
N ASN A 186 9.81 -23.69 -3.50
CA ASN A 186 9.20 -24.73 -4.35
C ASN A 186 9.55 -24.63 -5.85
N LEU A 187 10.81 -24.33 -6.21
CA LEU A 187 11.32 -24.47 -7.58
C LEU A 187 11.38 -25.93 -8.10
N PHE A 188 10.89 -26.92 -7.35
CA PHE A 188 10.83 -28.33 -7.76
C PHE A 188 9.42 -28.90 -7.71
N ARG A 189 8.53 -28.42 -8.57
CA ARG A 189 7.46 -29.24 -9.14
C ARG A 189 7.39 -28.98 -10.64
N ALA A 190 8.25 -29.72 -11.35
CA ALA A 190 8.10 -29.99 -12.78
C ALA A 190 6.96 -30.99 -13.00
#